data_AF-A0A2V9FA74-F1
#
_entry.id   AF-A0A2V9FA74-F1
#
_cell.length_a   1.000
_cell.length_b   1.000
_cell.length_c   1.000
_cell.angle_alpha   90.00
_cell.angle_beta   90.00
_cell.angle_gamma   90.00
#
_symmetry.space_group_name_H-M   'P 1'
#
loop_
_entity.id
_entity.type
_entity.pdbx_description
1 polymer ?
#
loop_
_entity_poly.entity_id
_entity_poly.type
_entity_poly.pdbx_seq_one_letter_code
_entity_poly.pdbx_strand_id
1 'polypeptide(L)'
;MGNITYTSNATALSIKPPGILAVDRDAAGYPLSVAPGSAVASGGLTLSVDKTGAFNASVTAAGTYTFTYKAQNSQGTVSAGSATVTLIFPAATGLSVKVLDGANKTTVISDYRWIIEEDRTFYVNPGCTTNPPPAGCPTAASGIVPTFGTNFHTSYMPLVATGCTGPLSCESGQTIVDPATGTHVAAVCDVGDGVCRPDTTGNGFTVLNPSAVHLDPTKRYYLSVLPGDAANPFETANKQKGHGMGGAPIACIPVAPAVTCT
;
A
#
# COMPACT_ATOMS: atom_id res chain seq x y z
N MET A 1 17.70 -13.66 -20.07
CA MET A 1 17.00 -12.72 -19.17
C MET A 1 15.64 -12.42 -19.75
N GLY A 2 14.63 -12.24 -18.91
CA GLY A 2 13.26 -11.94 -19.33
C GLY A 2 12.88 -10.48 -19.10
N ASN A 3 12.12 -9.89 -20.03
CA ASN A 3 11.42 -8.65 -19.74
C ASN A 3 10.18 -8.96 -18.88
N ILE A 4 9.82 -8.05 -17.98
CA ILE A 4 8.66 -8.21 -17.09
C ILE A 4 7.91 -6.89 -16.95
N THR A 5 6.59 -6.98 -16.74
CA THR A 5 5.72 -5.82 -16.52
C THR A 5 5.03 -5.93 -15.17
N TYR A 6 4.99 -4.82 -14.43
CA TYR A 6 4.20 -4.68 -13.21
C TYR A 6 3.22 -3.52 -13.37
N THR A 7 2.03 -3.67 -12.79
CA THR A 7 1.03 -2.60 -12.70
C THR A 7 0.79 -2.28 -11.24
N SER A 8 0.91 -1.01 -10.87
CA SER A 8 0.53 -0.53 -9.54
C SER A 8 -0.94 -0.07 -9.55
N ASN A 9 -1.57 -0.07 -8.38
CA ASN A 9 -2.85 0.62 -8.15
C ASN A 9 -2.65 2.00 -7.50
N ALA A 10 -1.42 2.44 -7.25
CA ALA A 10 -1.13 3.72 -6.61
C ALA A 10 0.15 4.33 -7.19
N THR A 11 0.53 5.53 -6.74
CA THR A 11 1.77 6.23 -7.18
C THR A 11 3.07 5.61 -6.65
N ALA A 12 2.98 4.56 -5.82
CA ALA A 12 4.11 3.78 -5.33
C ALA A 12 3.86 2.28 -5.56
N LEU A 13 4.94 1.51 -5.68
CA LEU A 13 4.93 0.07 -5.87
C LEU A 13 6.11 -0.56 -5.12
N SER A 14 5.83 -1.58 -4.30
CA SER A 14 6.86 -2.38 -3.63
C SER A 14 6.71 -3.83 -4.06
N ILE A 15 7.78 -4.40 -4.61
CA ILE A 15 7.82 -5.80 -5.05
C ILE A 15 8.84 -6.56 -4.18
N LYS A 16 8.35 -7.64 -3.57
CA LYS A 16 9.15 -8.55 -2.74
C LYS A 16 9.98 -9.51 -3.60
N PRO A 17 11.05 -10.12 -3.06
CA PRO A 17 11.88 -11.08 -3.80
C PRO A 17 11.04 -12.28 -4.29
N PRO A 18 11.40 -12.92 -5.42
CA PRO A 18 12.57 -12.65 -6.26
C PRO A 18 12.39 -11.46 -7.21
N GLY A 19 11.24 -10.78 -7.14
CA GLY A 19 10.90 -9.60 -7.94
C GLY A 19 11.26 -9.75 -9.42
N ILE A 20 12.13 -8.87 -9.92
CA ILE A 20 12.51 -8.83 -11.33
C ILE A 20 13.26 -10.08 -11.80
N LEU A 21 13.92 -10.81 -10.90
CA LEU A 21 14.65 -12.05 -11.21
C LEU A 21 13.71 -13.24 -11.42
N ALA A 22 12.40 -13.11 -11.16
CA ALA A 22 11.42 -14.19 -11.30
C ALA A 22 11.38 -14.80 -12.72
N VAL A 23 11.73 -14.00 -13.73
CA VAL A 23 11.73 -14.38 -15.15
C VAL A 23 13.12 -14.73 -15.68
N ASP A 24 14.13 -14.74 -14.82
CA ASP A 24 15.50 -15.05 -15.20
C ASP A 24 15.90 -16.49 -14.86
N ARG A 25 16.82 -17.00 -15.67
CA ARG A 25 17.36 -18.35 -15.56
C ARG A 25 18.85 -18.34 -15.91
N ASP A 26 19.64 -18.98 -15.06
CA ASP A 26 21.01 -19.38 -15.36
C ASP A 26 21.00 -20.78 -15.98
N ALA A 27 21.77 -21.00 -17.05
CA ALA A 27 21.78 -22.28 -17.77
C ALA A 27 22.37 -23.44 -16.95
N ALA A 28 23.26 -23.14 -16.01
CA ALA A 28 23.85 -24.11 -15.10
C ALA A 28 23.07 -24.19 -13.76
N GLY A 29 21.99 -23.43 -13.61
CA GLY A 29 21.13 -23.44 -12.42
C GLY A 29 21.70 -22.70 -11.22
N TYR A 30 22.71 -21.85 -11.40
CA TYR A 30 23.26 -21.07 -10.29
C TYR A 30 22.26 -20.02 -9.78
N PRO A 31 22.25 -19.73 -8.46
CA PRO A 31 21.45 -18.64 -7.90
C PRO A 31 21.77 -17.31 -8.60
N LEU A 32 20.73 -16.51 -8.81
CA LEU A 32 20.81 -15.22 -9.47
C LEU A 32 20.66 -14.07 -8.46
N SER A 33 21.38 -12.98 -8.73
CA SER A 33 21.23 -11.68 -8.08
C SER A 33 21.19 -10.57 -9.12
N VAL A 34 20.68 -9.39 -8.76
CA VAL A 34 20.84 -8.20 -9.60
C VAL A 34 22.30 -7.76 -9.56
N ALA A 35 22.90 -7.55 -10.73
CA ALA A 35 24.28 -7.08 -10.82
C ALA A 35 24.41 -5.68 -10.20
N PRO A 36 25.36 -5.45 -9.28
CA PRO A 36 25.48 -4.17 -8.58
C PRO A 36 25.58 -2.98 -9.53
N GLY A 37 24.78 -1.94 -9.28
CA GLY A 37 24.78 -0.71 -10.09
C GLY A 37 24.24 -0.85 -11.53
N SER A 38 23.68 -2.01 -11.90
CA SER A 38 23.13 -2.23 -13.24
C SER A 38 21.69 -1.72 -13.43
N ALA A 39 20.99 -1.42 -12.33
CA ALA A 39 19.62 -0.91 -12.36
C ALA A 39 19.61 0.57 -12.78
N VAL A 40 19.02 0.87 -13.94
CA VAL A 40 18.96 2.22 -14.51
C VAL A 40 17.51 2.59 -14.81
N ALA A 41 16.98 3.58 -14.10
CA ALA A 41 15.62 4.08 -14.25
C ALA A 41 15.48 5.11 -15.38
N SER A 42 14.34 5.12 -16.06
CA SER A 42 13.92 6.23 -16.93
C SER A 42 13.61 7.48 -16.12
N GLY A 43 13.61 8.65 -16.78
CA GLY A 43 13.24 9.91 -16.14
C GLY A 43 11.86 9.87 -15.47
N GLY A 44 11.75 10.51 -14.30
CA GLY A 44 10.51 10.59 -13.51
C GLY A 44 10.18 9.36 -12.66
N LEU A 45 10.98 8.29 -12.74
CA LEU A 45 10.87 7.12 -11.88
C LEU A 45 11.89 7.20 -10.74
N THR A 46 11.41 7.27 -9.50
CA THR A 46 12.23 7.03 -8.32
C THR A 46 12.31 5.52 -8.11
N LEU A 47 13.52 4.96 -8.09
CA LEU A 47 13.73 3.52 -8.05
C LEU A 47 14.82 3.13 -7.05
N SER A 48 14.55 2.09 -6.25
CA SER A 48 15.54 1.39 -5.45
C SER A 48 15.39 -0.11 -5.69
N VAL A 49 16.46 -0.77 -6.17
CA VAL A 49 16.49 -2.21 -6.45
C VAL A 49 17.58 -2.84 -5.58
N ASP A 50 17.26 -3.95 -4.92
CA ASP A 50 18.24 -4.72 -4.15
C ASP A 50 18.78 -5.93 -4.91
N LYS A 51 19.79 -6.59 -4.33
CA LYS A 51 20.45 -7.75 -4.94
C LYS A 51 19.52 -8.95 -5.17
N THR A 52 18.42 -9.04 -4.41
CA THR A 52 17.47 -10.16 -4.46
C THR A 52 16.42 -9.99 -5.57
N GLY A 53 16.45 -8.85 -6.27
CA GLY A 53 15.49 -8.50 -7.31
C GLY A 53 14.23 -7.83 -6.78
N ALA A 54 14.10 -7.66 -5.46
CA ALA A 54 13.09 -6.80 -4.87
C ALA A 54 13.38 -5.34 -5.19
N PHE A 55 12.32 -4.54 -5.24
CA PHE A 55 12.43 -3.13 -5.54
C PHE A 55 11.28 -2.30 -4.99
N ASN A 56 11.57 -1.02 -4.78
CA ASN A 56 10.59 0.04 -4.54
C ASN A 56 10.64 1.03 -5.68
N ALA A 57 9.47 1.39 -6.20
CA ALA A 57 9.29 2.34 -7.28
C ALA A 57 8.23 3.38 -6.88
N SER A 58 8.46 4.65 -7.19
CA SER A 58 7.44 5.70 -7.06
C SER A 58 7.54 6.74 -8.16
N VAL A 59 6.40 7.37 -8.44
CA VAL A 59 6.23 8.36 -9.52
C VAL A 59 5.39 9.53 -9.03
N THR A 60 5.57 10.69 -9.66
CA THR A 60 4.76 11.88 -9.38
C THR A 60 3.57 12.04 -10.33
N ALA A 61 3.56 11.30 -11.43
CA ALA A 61 2.51 11.33 -12.44
C ALA A 61 2.15 9.92 -12.90
N ALA A 62 0.92 9.74 -13.35
CA ALA A 62 0.49 8.51 -14.00
C ALA A 62 1.22 8.34 -15.35
N GLY A 63 1.50 7.10 -15.71
CA GLY A 63 2.19 6.80 -16.95
C GLY A 63 2.81 5.40 -16.97
N THR A 64 3.51 5.14 -18.07
CA THR A 64 4.38 3.96 -18.21
C THR A 64 5.81 4.39 -18.03
N TYR A 65 6.51 3.72 -17.14
CA TYR A 65 7.91 3.95 -16.82
C TYR A 65 8.70 2.68 -17.05
N THR A 66 10.00 2.81 -17.29
CA THR A 66 10.85 1.65 -17.51
C THR A 66 12.14 1.76 -16.74
N PHE A 67 12.70 0.64 -16.36
CA PHE A 67 14.09 0.58 -15.96
C PHE A 67 14.74 -0.67 -16.52
N THR A 68 16.05 -0.65 -16.66
CA THR A 68 16.81 -1.83 -17.10
C THR A 68 17.66 -2.37 -15.98
N TYR A 69 17.95 -3.67 -15.99
CA TYR A 69 18.90 -4.30 -15.07
C TYR A 69 19.71 -5.40 -15.78
N LYS A 70 20.77 -5.86 -15.11
CA LYS A 70 21.48 -7.09 -15.48
C LYS A 70 21.43 -8.09 -14.33
N ALA A 71 21.30 -9.38 -14.65
CA ALA A 71 21.43 -10.45 -13.68
C ALA A 71 22.89 -10.89 -13.59
N GLN A 72 23.31 -11.29 -12.40
CA GLN A 72 24.60 -11.88 -12.11
C GLN A 72 24.36 -13.22 -11.41
N ASN A 73 25.03 -14.27 -11.85
CA ASN A 73 24.97 -15.56 -11.16
C ASN A 73 25.96 -15.61 -9.98
N SER A 74 25.84 -16.62 -9.12
CA SER A 74 26.72 -16.79 -7.95
C SER A 74 28.21 -16.99 -8.28
N GLN A 75 28.56 -17.26 -9.55
CA GLN A 75 29.95 -17.34 -10.03
C GLN A 75 30.50 -15.98 -10.49
N GLY A 76 29.70 -14.91 -10.37
CA GLY A 76 30.07 -13.56 -10.78
C GLY A 76 29.83 -13.28 -12.27
N THR A 77 29.31 -14.23 -13.04
CA THR A 77 29.02 -14.03 -14.47
C THR A 77 27.80 -13.12 -14.62
N VAL A 78 27.97 -12.01 -15.35
CA VAL A 78 26.90 -11.04 -15.62
C VAL A 78 26.27 -11.31 -16.98
N SER A 79 24.97 -11.11 -17.10
CA SER A 79 24.26 -11.19 -18.37
C SER A 79 24.87 -10.27 -19.43
N ALA A 80 24.99 -10.78 -20.67
CA ALA A 80 25.53 -10.00 -21.78
C ALA A 80 24.65 -8.76 -22.08
N GLY A 81 23.34 -8.98 -22.19
CA GLY A 81 22.33 -7.93 -22.37
C GLY A 81 21.69 -7.48 -21.07
N SER A 82 20.94 -6.39 -21.16
CA SER A 82 20.06 -5.88 -20.09
C SER A 82 18.62 -6.31 -20.35
N ALA A 83 17.86 -6.56 -19.29
CA ALA A 83 16.42 -6.81 -19.35
C ALA A 83 15.68 -5.50 -19.06
N THR A 84 14.52 -5.33 -19.69
CA THR A 84 13.67 -4.15 -19.49
C THR A 84 12.49 -4.53 -18.59
N VAL A 85 12.32 -3.76 -17.52
CA VAL A 85 11.17 -3.83 -16.62
C VAL A 85 10.25 -2.67 -16.96
N THR A 86 8.99 -2.97 -17.24
CA THR A 86 7.95 -1.97 -17.50
C THR A 86 7.07 -1.82 -16.28
N LEU A 87 6.88 -0.59 -15.82
CA LEU A 87 6.03 -0.25 -14.68
C LEU A 87 4.88 0.63 -15.16
N ILE A 88 3.66 0.21 -14.89
CA ILE A 88 2.44 0.95 -15.25
C ILE A 88 1.84 1.54 -13.99
N PHE A 89 1.68 2.86 -13.98
CA PHE A 89 1.05 3.64 -12.92
C PHE A 89 -0.22 4.31 -13.48
N PRO A 90 -1.41 3.73 -13.28
CA PRO A 90 -2.66 4.31 -13.75
C PRO A 90 -2.97 5.66 -13.08
N ALA A 91 -3.82 6.47 -13.74
CA ALA A 91 -4.30 7.71 -13.16
C ALA A 91 -5.16 7.42 -11.92
N ALA A 92 -4.86 8.11 -10.81
CA ALA A 92 -5.63 7.96 -9.59
C ALA A 92 -7.09 8.38 -9.82
N THR A 93 -8.02 7.69 -9.17
CA THR A 93 -9.44 8.03 -9.19
C THR A 93 -9.82 8.99 -8.07
N GLY A 94 -8.84 9.63 -7.42
CA GLY A 94 -9.09 10.77 -6.53
C GLY A 94 -10.03 10.50 -5.37
N LEU A 95 -9.96 9.30 -4.76
CA LEU A 95 -10.79 8.93 -3.61
C LEU A 95 -10.70 9.98 -2.49
N SER A 96 -11.83 10.63 -2.19
CA SER A 96 -11.91 11.60 -1.09
C SER A 96 -12.21 10.88 0.22
N VAL A 97 -11.27 10.91 1.17
CA VAL A 97 -11.44 10.30 2.49
C VAL A 97 -11.35 11.34 3.58
N LYS A 98 -12.39 11.40 4.42
CA LYS A 98 -12.41 12.19 5.66
C LYS A 98 -12.68 11.27 6.84
N VAL A 99 -11.63 10.95 7.60
CA VAL A 99 -11.75 10.15 8.82
C VAL A 99 -12.17 11.08 9.97
N LEU A 100 -13.22 10.70 10.68
CA LEU A 100 -13.77 11.44 11.81
C LEU A 100 -13.73 10.59 13.08
N ASP A 101 -13.58 11.22 14.23
CA ASP A 101 -13.73 10.57 15.52
C ASP A 101 -15.12 9.93 15.65
N GLY A 102 -15.15 8.66 16.06
CA GLY A 102 -16.38 7.88 16.14
C GLY A 102 -17.37 8.38 17.19
N ALA A 103 -16.88 9.03 18.26
CA ALA A 103 -17.73 9.50 19.35
C ALA A 103 -18.45 10.81 19.00
N ASN A 104 -17.72 11.78 18.45
CA ASN A 104 -18.25 13.12 18.17
C ASN A 104 -18.58 13.37 16.70
N LYS A 105 -18.13 12.51 15.77
CA LYS A 105 -18.38 12.59 14.33
C LYS A 105 -18.02 13.93 13.68
N THR A 106 -17.07 14.67 14.25
CA THR A 106 -16.72 16.04 13.84
C THR A 106 -15.22 16.30 13.86
N THR A 107 -14.50 15.77 14.85
CA THR A 107 -13.03 15.85 14.93
C THR A 107 -12.42 15.03 13.80
N VAL A 108 -11.54 15.66 13.01
CA VAL A 108 -10.83 15.00 11.91
C VAL A 108 -9.62 14.24 12.45
N ILE A 109 -9.48 12.98 12.05
CA ILE A 109 -8.28 12.18 12.27
C ILE A 109 -7.46 12.25 10.98
N SER A 110 -6.34 12.97 11.00
CA SER A 110 -5.50 13.19 9.81
C SER A 110 -4.33 12.20 9.68
N ASP A 111 -3.95 11.55 10.78
CA ASP A 111 -2.84 10.60 10.84
C ASP A 111 -3.38 9.18 11.04
N TYR A 112 -3.45 8.42 9.95
CA TYR A 112 -3.96 7.07 9.94
C TYR A 112 -3.31 6.23 8.84
N ARG A 113 -3.20 4.94 9.12
CA ARG A 113 -2.86 3.92 8.14
C ARG A 113 -4.15 3.40 7.53
N TRP A 114 -4.08 2.97 6.28
CA TRP A 114 -5.24 2.51 5.56
C TRP A 114 -4.93 1.32 4.66
N ILE A 115 -5.98 0.54 4.39
CA ILE A 115 -5.99 -0.61 3.50
C ILE A 115 -7.22 -0.48 2.62
N ILE A 116 -7.05 -0.62 1.31
CA ILE A 116 -8.15 -0.77 0.35
C ILE A 116 -8.13 -2.20 -0.15
N GLU A 117 -9.27 -2.88 -0.03
CA GLU A 117 -9.46 -4.25 -0.47
C GLU A 117 -10.61 -4.31 -1.48
N GLU A 118 -10.50 -5.16 -2.49
CA GLU A 118 -11.57 -5.41 -3.46
C GLU A 118 -12.66 -6.25 -2.78
N ASP A 119 -13.86 -5.68 -2.62
CA ASP A 119 -15.01 -6.37 -2.06
C ASP A 119 -15.61 -7.30 -3.13
N ARG A 120 -15.27 -8.58 -3.03
CA ARG A 120 -15.84 -9.67 -3.83
C ARG A 120 -17.00 -10.38 -3.12
N THR A 121 -17.40 -9.87 -1.97
CA THR A 121 -18.41 -10.49 -1.12
C THR A 121 -19.80 -9.92 -1.46
N PHE A 122 -20.69 -9.84 -0.46
CA PHE A 122 -22.02 -9.25 -0.64
C PHE A 122 -21.93 -7.73 -0.50
N TYR A 123 -22.59 -7.02 -1.42
CA TYR A 123 -22.55 -5.57 -1.44
C TYR A 123 -23.41 -4.97 -0.33
N VAL A 124 -22.75 -4.20 0.55
CA VAL A 124 -23.42 -3.23 1.42
C VAL A 124 -23.38 -1.88 0.73
N ASN A 125 -24.56 -1.34 0.41
CA ASN A 125 -24.66 0.04 -0.08
C ASN A 125 -24.05 0.99 0.97
N PRO A 126 -23.05 1.82 0.63
CA PRO A 126 -22.41 2.74 1.57
C PRO A 126 -23.39 3.69 2.29
N GLY A 127 -24.48 4.09 1.61
CA GLY A 127 -25.56 4.89 2.19
C GLY A 127 -26.47 4.12 3.17
N CYS A 128 -26.27 2.81 3.30
CA CYS A 128 -27.12 1.90 4.08
C CYS A 128 -26.35 1.20 5.21
N THR A 129 -25.35 1.87 5.79
CA THR A 129 -24.43 1.30 6.78
C THR A 129 -24.78 1.59 8.24
N THR A 130 -25.75 2.49 8.50
CA THR A 130 -26.15 2.88 9.86
C THR A 130 -27.31 2.02 10.37
N ASN A 131 -27.33 1.70 11.67
CA ASN A 131 -28.49 1.09 12.34
C ASN A 131 -29.32 2.16 13.07
N PRO A 132 -30.65 2.23 12.88
CA PRO A 132 -31.41 1.51 11.86
C PRO A 132 -31.09 2.03 10.44
N PRO A 133 -31.20 1.18 9.40
CA PRO A 133 -30.90 1.60 8.03
C PRO A 133 -31.80 2.76 7.58
N PRO A 134 -31.27 3.75 6.83
CA PRO A 134 -32.08 4.79 6.22
C PRO A 134 -33.20 4.26 5.32
N ALA A 135 -34.27 5.05 5.15
CA ALA A 135 -35.38 4.70 4.27
C ALA A 135 -34.90 4.47 2.83
N GLY A 136 -35.36 3.38 2.20
CA GLY A 136 -34.91 2.96 0.86
C GLY A 136 -33.77 1.95 0.86
N CYS A 137 -33.17 1.66 2.01
CA CYS A 137 -32.19 0.58 2.15
C CYS A 137 -32.86 -0.80 2.16
N PRO A 138 -32.26 -1.84 1.54
CA PRO A 138 -32.86 -3.18 1.45
C PRO A 138 -33.29 -3.79 2.79
N THR A 139 -32.58 -3.48 3.89
CA THR A 139 -32.87 -4.02 5.23
C THR A 139 -33.54 -3.01 6.17
N ALA A 140 -34.06 -1.89 5.64
CA ALA A 140 -34.71 -0.86 6.46
C ALA A 140 -35.84 -1.41 7.35
N ALA A 141 -36.60 -2.39 6.85
CA ALA A 141 -37.66 -3.06 7.61
C ALA A 141 -37.15 -3.99 8.73
N SER A 142 -35.92 -4.48 8.63
CA SER A 142 -35.31 -5.39 9.62
C SER A 142 -34.62 -4.65 10.77
N GLY A 143 -34.41 -3.33 10.65
CA GLY A 143 -33.75 -2.51 11.67
C GLY A 143 -32.25 -2.75 11.85
N ILE A 144 -31.69 -3.75 11.16
CA ILE A 144 -30.26 -4.11 11.21
C ILE A 144 -29.64 -4.13 9.80
N VAL A 145 -28.42 -3.61 9.69
CA VAL A 145 -27.55 -3.75 8.53
C VAL A 145 -26.72 -5.03 8.69
N PRO A 146 -26.73 -5.95 7.71
CA PRO A 146 -25.86 -7.12 7.72
C PRO A 146 -24.38 -6.72 7.76
N THR A 147 -23.59 -7.41 8.57
CA THR A 147 -22.14 -7.18 8.66
C THR A 147 -21.37 -8.30 7.97
N PHE A 148 -20.10 -8.07 7.64
CA PHE A 148 -19.23 -9.12 7.07
C PHE A 148 -19.16 -10.38 7.94
N GLY A 149 -19.29 -10.25 9.27
CA GLY A 149 -19.29 -11.38 10.19
C GLY A 149 -20.53 -12.29 10.09
N THR A 150 -21.55 -11.91 9.32
CA THR A 150 -22.80 -12.67 9.19
C THR A 150 -22.95 -13.42 7.87
N ASN A 151 -21.98 -13.37 6.95
CA ASN A 151 -22.09 -14.03 5.63
C ASN A 151 -20.82 -14.77 5.19
N PHE A 152 -21.00 -16.05 4.85
CA PHE A 152 -19.97 -17.04 4.48
C PHE A 152 -19.73 -17.14 2.95
N HIS A 153 -19.60 -16.01 2.24
CA HIS A 153 -19.08 -16.02 0.85
C HIS A 153 -17.56 -15.79 0.85
N THR A 154 -16.92 -15.75 -0.34
CA THR A 154 -15.45 -15.75 -0.54
C THR A 154 -14.72 -15.12 0.64
N SER A 155 -14.04 -15.95 1.43
CA SER A 155 -13.54 -15.58 2.76
C SER A 155 -12.35 -14.64 2.74
N TYR A 156 -12.11 -13.95 1.62
CA TYR A 156 -10.98 -13.07 1.41
C TYR A 156 -11.37 -11.92 0.47
N MET A 157 -10.84 -10.73 0.77
CA MET A 157 -10.86 -9.57 -0.11
C MET A 157 -9.42 -9.33 -0.58
N PRO A 158 -9.15 -9.33 -1.90
CA PRO A 158 -7.80 -9.04 -2.39
C PRO A 158 -7.35 -7.64 -2.01
N LEU A 159 -6.11 -7.51 -1.49
CA LEU A 159 -5.47 -6.22 -1.27
C LEU A 159 -5.30 -5.46 -2.60
N VAL A 160 -5.78 -4.22 -2.65
CA VAL A 160 -5.63 -3.32 -3.80
C VAL A 160 -4.47 -2.37 -3.58
N ALA A 161 -4.45 -1.71 -2.42
CA ALA A 161 -3.42 -0.77 -2.00
C ALA A 161 -3.43 -0.59 -0.48
N THR A 162 -2.31 -0.16 0.08
CA THR A 162 -2.18 0.26 1.47
C THR A 162 -1.27 1.48 1.55
N GLY A 163 -1.45 2.32 2.55
CA GLY A 163 -0.63 3.49 2.78
C GLY A 163 -0.84 4.09 4.16
N CYS A 164 -0.20 5.22 4.38
CA CYS A 164 -0.24 6.00 5.61
C CYS A 164 -0.30 7.49 5.27
N THR A 165 -0.88 8.29 6.15
CA THR A 165 -1.13 9.73 5.88
C THR A 165 -0.33 10.68 6.75
N GLY A 166 0.26 10.21 7.85
CA GLY A 166 0.99 11.06 8.79
C GLY A 166 2.12 10.32 9.52
N PRO A 167 2.96 11.04 10.29
CA PRO A 167 4.16 10.49 10.88
C PRO A 167 3.93 9.25 11.74
N LEU A 168 2.90 9.22 12.60
CA LEU A 168 2.65 8.08 13.49
C LEU A 168 2.24 6.85 12.68
N SER A 169 1.28 7.01 11.77
CA SER A 169 0.82 5.92 10.90
C SER A 169 1.86 5.47 9.88
N CYS A 170 2.79 6.35 9.52
CA CYS A 170 3.93 6.05 8.67
C CYS A 170 5.13 5.51 9.47
N GLU A 171 4.97 5.13 10.74
CA GLU A 171 6.04 4.50 11.53
C GLU A 171 7.27 5.41 11.69
N SER A 172 7.05 6.73 11.80
CA SER A 172 8.10 7.68 12.20
C SER A 172 8.61 7.33 13.60
N GLY A 173 9.92 7.51 13.82
CA GLY A 173 10.53 7.34 15.14
C GLY A 173 10.78 5.88 15.54
N GLN A 174 10.54 4.91 14.64
CA GLN A 174 10.94 3.52 14.89
C GLN A 174 12.46 3.40 14.99
N THR A 175 12.92 2.54 15.89
CA THR A 175 14.34 2.22 16.03
C THR A 175 14.55 0.72 15.97
N ILE A 176 15.70 0.32 15.43
CA ILE A 176 16.20 -1.06 15.52
C ILE A 176 17.48 -1.08 16.35
N VAL A 177 17.76 -2.20 16.99
CA VAL A 177 19.05 -2.40 17.65
C VAL A 177 20.09 -2.69 16.56
N ASP A 178 21.13 -1.87 16.50
CA ASP A 178 22.33 -2.19 15.73
C ASP A 178 23.07 -3.33 16.46
N PRO A 179 23.16 -4.53 15.89
CA PRO A 179 23.78 -5.67 16.56
C PRO A 179 25.30 -5.51 16.74
N ALA A 180 25.95 -4.61 16.00
CA ALA A 180 27.38 -4.36 16.12
C ALA A 180 27.72 -3.46 17.32
N THR A 181 26.85 -2.50 17.63
CA THR A 181 27.08 -1.49 18.69
C THR A 181 26.18 -1.68 19.91
N GLY A 182 25.09 -2.44 19.77
CA GLY A 182 24.03 -2.57 20.76
C GLY A 182 23.15 -1.32 20.90
N THR A 183 23.35 -0.28 20.08
CA THR A 183 22.61 0.97 20.18
C THR A 183 21.32 0.93 19.37
N HIS A 184 20.28 1.62 19.84
CA HIS A 184 19.09 1.88 19.04
C HIS A 184 19.38 2.94 17.98
N VAL A 185 19.13 2.61 16.72
CA VAL A 185 19.26 3.52 15.57
C VAL A 185 17.92 3.71 14.89
N ALA A 186 17.61 4.94 14.47
CA ALA A 186 16.37 5.23 13.75
C ALA A 186 16.37 4.50 12.40
N ALA A 187 15.29 3.76 12.13
CA ALA A 187 15.21 2.92 10.94
C ALA A 187 13.78 2.78 10.44
N VAL A 188 13.66 2.53 9.14
CA VAL A 188 12.41 2.28 8.44
C VAL A 188 12.52 1.00 7.63
N CYS A 189 11.54 0.11 7.79
CA CYS A 189 11.53 -1.23 7.22
C CYS A 189 10.65 -1.31 5.97
N ASP A 190 10.92 -0.43 5.01
CA ASP A 190 10.16 -0.29 3.77
C ASP A 190 10.87 -0.90 2.55
N VAL A 191 12.01 -1.56 2.74
CA VAL A 191 12.75 -2.20 1.63
C VAL A 191 12.05 -3.51 1.20
N GLY A 192 12.06 -3.78 -0.10
CA GLY A 192 11.42 -4.95 -0.68
C GLY A 192 11.97 -6.27 -0.11
N ASP A 193 13.27 -6.40 0.13
CA ASP A 193 13.87 -7.58 0.78
C ASP A 193 13.59 -7.71 2.29
N GLY A 194 12.94 -6.73 2.91
CA GLY A 194 12.64 -6.71 4.34
C GLY A 194 13.75 -6.17 5.23
N VAL A 195 14.86 -5.71 4.66
CA VAL A 195 15.91 -5.01 5.41
C VAL A 195 15.42 -3.61 5.81
N CYS A 196 15.72 -3.17 7.02
CA CYS A 196 15.43 -1.80 7.44
C CYS A 196 16.59 -0.88 7.07
N ARG A 197 16.29 0.26 6.46
CA ARG A 197 17.27 1.30 6.14
C ARG A 197 17.27 2.37 7.23
N PRO A 198 18.38 3.10 7.44
CA PRO A 198 18.41 4.23 8.37
C PRO A 198 17.36 5.29 8.02
N ASP A 199 16.59 5.75 9.00
CA ASP A 199 15.65 6.86 8.84
C ASP A 199 16.29 8.17 9.31
N THR A 200 17.21 8.69 8.49
CA THR A 200 17.90 9.97 8.76
C THR A 200 16.98 11.19 8.79
N THR A 201 15.75 11.05 8.27
CA THR A 201 14.77 12.14 8.17
C THR A 201 13.73 12.11 9.28
N GLY A 202 13.60 11.00 10.00
CA GLY A 202 12.56 10.80 11.00
C GLY A 202 11.16 10.77 10.41
N ASN A 203 11.00 10.54 9.10
CA ASN A 203 9.69 10.59 8.43
C ASN A 203 9.04 9.21 8.32
N GLY A 204 9.77 8.14 8.65
CA GLY A 204 9.31 6.77 8.46
C GLY A 204 9.04 6.44 6.99
N PHE A 205 7.92 5.77 6.75
CA PHE A 205 7.43 5.34 5.44
C PHE A 205 7.04 6.55 4.60
N THR A 206 7.17 6.44 3.28
CA THR A 206 6.68 7.47 2.37
C THR A 206 5.16 7.56 2.47
N VAL A 207 4.65 8.77 2.73
CA VAL A 207 3.21 9.05 2.77
C VAL A 207 2.56 8.67 1.45
N LEU A 208 1.46 7.92 1.53
CA LEU A 208 0.62 7.57 0.41
C LEU A 208 -0.84 7.79 0.80
N ASN A 209 -1.49 8.77 0.17
CA ASN A 209 -2.88 9.10 0.44
C ASN A 209 -3.83 8.19 -0.34
N PRO A 210 -5.03 7.87 0.19
CA PRO A 210 -6.05 7.11 -0.54
C PRO A 210 -6.43 7.73 -1.89
N SER A 211 -6.33 9.06 -2.00
CA SER A 211 -6.62 9.81 -3.23
C SER A 211 -5.66 9.52 -4.39
N ALA A 212 -4.48 8.93 -4.09
CA ALA A 212 -3.49 8.55 -5.09
C ALA A 212 -3.74 7.14 -5.68
N VAL A 213 -4.79 6.45 -5.23
CA VAL A 213 -5.15 5.11 -5.67
C VAL A 213 -6.02 5.16 -6.92
N HIS A 214 -5.74 4.29 -7.87
CA HIS A 214 -6.61 3.98 -9.00
C HIS A 214 -7.59 2.88 -8.62
N LEU A 215 -8.89 3.19 -8.67
CA LEU A 215 -9.98 2.24 -8.43
C LEU A 215 -10.77 2.01 -9.72
N ASP A 216 -11.08 0.77 -10.01
CA ASP A 216 -11.96 0.40 -11.13
C ASP A 216 -13.42 0.67 -10.72
N PRO A 217 -14.14 1.59 -11.39
CA PRO A 217 -15.49 1.94 -10.99
C PRO A 217 -16.53 0.83 -11.23
N THR A 218 -16.16 -0.23 -11.95
CA THR A 218 -17.02 -1.42 -12.11
C THR A 218 -16.91 -2.39 -10.93
N LYS A 219 -15.94 -2.15 -10.04
CA LYS A 219 -15.66 -2.96 -8.85
C LYS A 219 -16.09 -2.26 -7.58
N ARG A 220 -16.05 -3.02 -6.48
CA ARG A 220 -16.41 -2.58 -5.14
C ARG A 220 -15.21 -2.70 -4.24
N TYR A 221 -15.14 -1.82 -3.25
CA TYR A 221 -13.98 -1.74 -2.39
C TYR A 221 -14.40 -1.47 -0.95
N TYR A 222 -13.56 -1.91 -0.03
CA TYR A 222 -13.66 -1.60 1.39
C TYR A 222 -12.39 -0.87 1.83
N LEU A 223 -12.56 0.22 2.59
CA LEU A 223 -11.47 0.95 3.22
C LEU A 223 -11.43 0.59 4.71
N SER A 224 -10.33 0.02 5.15
CA SER A 224 -10.01 -0.15 6.58
C SER A 224 -9.07 0.96 7.03
N VAL A 225 -9.33 1.55 8.20
CA VAL A 225 -8.58 2.65 8.80
C VAL A 225 -8.04 2.21 10.16
N LEU A 226 -6.73 2.38 10.32
CA LEU A 226 -6.00 2.14 11.56
C LEU A 226 -5.41 3.47 12.03
N PRO A 227 -5.98 4.11 13.06
CA PRO A 227 -5.49 5.40 13.57
C PRO A 227 -4.04 5.31 14.05
N GLY A 228 -3.24 6.35 13.77
CA GLY A 228 -1.85 6.40 14.24
C GLY A 228 -1.71 6.49 15.75
N ASP A 229 -2.77 6.88 16.46
CA ASP A 229 -2.78 7.10 17.91
C ASP A 229 -3.39 5.95 18.72
N ALA A 230 -3.63 4.79 18.10
CA ALA A 230 -4.24 3.63 18.75
C ALA A 230 -3.45 3.15 19.99
N ALA A 231 -2.13 3.35 19.99
CA ALA A 231 -1.25 2.95 21.08
C ALA A 231 -1.12 3.99 22.21
N ASN A 232 -1.60 5.22 22.03
CA ASN A 232 -1.43 6.30 23.01
C ASN A 232 -1.86 5.92 24.45
N PRO A 233 -2.99 5.21 24.68
CA PRO A 233 -3.38 4.81 26.02
C PRO A 233 -2.36 3.87 26.67
N PHE A 234 -1.74 2.98 25.89
CA PHE A 234 -0.70 2.08 26.38
C PHE A 234 0.59 2.84 26.71
N GLU A 235 1.07 3.66 25.79
CA GLU A 235 2.34 4.40 25.91
C GLU A 235 2.33 5.45 27.02
N THR A 236 1.16 5.97 27.35
CA THR A 236 1.00 7.06 28.31
C THR A 236 0.39 6.65 29.64
N ALA A 237 0.24 5.35 29.88
CA ALA A 237 -0.47 4.81 31.04
C ALA A 237 -1.87 5.44 31.22
N ASN A 238 -2.64 5.49 30.13
CA ASN A 238 -3.99 6.04 30.00
C ASN A 238 -4.12 7.55 30.22
N LYS A 239 -3.04 8.33 30.16
CA LYS A 239 -3.10 9.80 30.24
C LYS A 239 -3.57 10.45 28.93
N GLN A 240 -3.32 9.80 27.80
CA GLN A 240 -3.82 10.20 26.49
C GLN A 240 -4.79 9.15 25.96
N LYS A 241 -5.87 9.62 25.34
CA LYS A 241 -6.80 8.75 24.60
C LYS A 241 -6.16 8.34 23.27
N GLY A 242 -6.66 7.24 22.72
CA GLY A 242 -6.37 6.78 21.36
C GLY A 242 -7.64 6.31 20.68
N HIS A 243 -7.61 6.19 19.36
CA HIS A 243 -8.75 5.71 18.58
C HIS A 243 -8.65 4.22 18.26
N GLY A 244 -9.80 3.56 18.11
CA GLY A 244 -9.90 2.18 17.63
C GLY A 244 -9.90 2.08 16.10
N MET A 245 -9.64 0.88 15.58
CA MET A 245 -9.73 0.61 14.15
C MET A 245 -11.18 0.75 13.65
N GLY A 246 -11.34 1.19 12.41
CA GLY A 246 -12.64 1.33 11.75
C GLY A 246 -12.56 1.07 10.25
N GLY A 247 -13.66 1.25 9.53
CA GLY A 247 -13.70 1.11 8.08
C GLY A 247 -15.07 1.37 7.50
N ALA A 248 -15.13 1.48 6.18
CA ALA A 248 -16.36 1.71 5.44
C ALA A 248 -16.27 1.17 3.99
N PRO A 249 -17.38 0.71 3.40
CA PRO A 249 -17.44 0.45 1.97
C PRO A 249 -17.28 1.76 1.18
N ILE A 250 -16.60 1.69 0.04
CA ILE A 250 -16.28 2.84 -0.81
C ILE A 250 -17.36 3.04 -1.87
N ALA A 251 -17.88 4.26 -2.01
CA ALA A 251 -18.81 4.62 -3.07
C ALA A 251 -18.05 5.14 -4.31
N CYS A 252 -17.39 4.25 -5.06
CA CYS A 252 -16.79 4.67 -6.33
C CYS A 252 -17.83 4.65 -7.47
N ILE A 253 -18.64 5.72 -7.56
CA ILE A 253 -19.54 5.97 -8.68
C ILE A 253 -19.05 7.23 -9.41
N PRO A 254 -18.16 7.13 -10.41
CA PRO A 254 -17.78 8.29 -11.20
C PRO A 254 -19.01 8.79 -11.97
N VAL A 255 -19.42 10.03 -11.70
CA VAL A 255 -20.46 10.73 -12.48
C VAL A 255 -19.77 11.55 -13.55
N ALA A 256 -19.93 11.21 -14.83
CA ALA A 256 -19.31 11.99 -15.91
C ALA A 256 -19.68 13.49 -15.80
N PRO A 257 -18.73 14.44 -15.92
CA PRO A 257 -17.34 14.27 -16.35
C PRO A 257 -16.32 13.96 -15.21
N ALA A 258 -16.77 13.71 -13.98
CA ALA A 258 -15.90 13.47 -12.82
C ALA A 258 -15.25 12.08 -12.86
N VAL A 259 -13.94 12.06 -12.61
CA VAL A 259 -13.08 10.86 -12.46
C VAL A 259 -12.81 10.53 -10.99
N THR A 260 -13.49 11.21 -10.06
CA THR A 260 -13.24 11.17 -8.61
C THR A 260 -14.21 10.25 -7.88
N CYS A 261 -13.73 9.26 -7.10
CA CYS A 261 -14.53 8.51 -6.14
C CYS A 261 -14.75 9.34 -4.85
N THR A 262 -15.90 9.20 -4.20
CA THR A 262 -16.23 9.87 -2.93
C THR A 262 -16.62 8.89 -1.84
#